data_AF-A0A2R2X1E6-F1
#
_entry.id   AF-A0A2R2X1E6-F1
#
_cell.length_a   1.000
_cell.length_b   1.000
_cell.length_c   1.000
_cell.angle_alpha   90.00
_cell.angle_beta   90.00
_cell.angle_gamma   90.00
#
_symmetry.space_group_name_H-M   'P 1'
#
loop_
_entity.id
_entity.type
_entity.pdbx_description
1 polymer ?
#
loop_
_entity_poly.entity_id
_entity_poly.type
_entity_poly.pdbx_seq_one_letter_code
_entity_poly.pdbx_strand_id
1 'polypeptide(L)'
;LSHLSFVDFCYSTVVTPKLLENLVVEDRTISFTGCIMQFFLACIFVVTETFMLAVMAYDRFVAVCNPLLYTAVMSQKLCSLLVGAPYSWGIACSLTLTYFLVHLTFRRNNIINNFVCEPTAIVSVSCSDPYISQKILLVSATFNEISSLVIILTSYIFIF
;
A
#
# COMPACT_ATOMS: atom_id res chain seq x y z
N LEU A 1 -8.36 -11.60 10.40
CA LEU A 1 -9.46 -10.61 10.45
C LEU A 1 -9.07 -9.36 11.25
N SER A 2 -8.68 -9.46 12.53
CA SER A 2 -8.37 -8.29 13.38
C SER A 2 -7.24 -7.39 12.84
N HIS A 3 -6.25 -7.98 12.16
CA HIS A 3 -5.19 -7.22 11.49
C HIS A 3 -5.68 -6.42 10.28
N LEU A 4 -6.61 -6.96 9.50
CA LEU A 4 -7.19 -6.27 8.34
C LEU A 4 -8.02 -5.06 8.81
N SER A 5 -8.92 -5.26 9.79
CA SER A 5 -9.71 -4.16 10.35
C SER A 5 -8.85 -3.05 10.98
N PHE A 6 -7.71 -3.41 11.56
CA PHE A 6 -6.76 -2.42 12.07
C PHE A 6 -6.09 -1.64 10.92
N VAL A 7 -5.69 -2.32 9.84
CA VAL A 7 -5.14 -1.69 8.64
C VAL A 7 -6.16 -0.75 7.99
N ASP A 8 -7.41 -1.16 7.84
CA ASP A 8 -8.49 -0.34 7.25
C ASP A 8 -8.79 0.90 8.11
N PHE A 9 -8.79 0.73 9.43
CA PHE A 9 -8.94 1.83 10.37
C PHE A 9 -7.78 2.82 10.26
N CYS A 10 -6.53 2.33 10.22
CA CYS A 10 -5.37 3.17 10.05
C CYS A 10 -5.36 3.88 8.69
N TYR A 11 -5.71 3.18 7.61
CA TYR A 11 -5.83 3.75 6.28
C TYR A 11 -6.86 4.89 6.24
N SER A 12 -8.07 4.64 6.76
CA SER A 12 -9.13 5.65 6.87
C SER A 12 -8.68 6.82 7.73
N THR A 13 -7.99 6.57 8.85
CA THR A 13 -7.47 7.64 9.72
C THR A 13 -6.34 8.45 9.06
N VAL A 14 -5.62 7.90 8.08
CA VAL A 14 -4.59 8.64 7.33
C VAL A 14 -5.21 9.42 6.16
N VAL A 15 -6.19 8.83 5.47
CA VAL A 15 -6.79 9.39 4.25
C VAL A 15 -7.93 10.36 4.55
N THR A 16 -8.86 9.99 5.45
CA THR A 16 -10.09 10.75 5.74
C THR A 16 -9.86 12.14 6.34
N PRO A 17 -9.04 12.34 7.39
CA PRO A 17 -8.87 13.67 7.95
C PRO A 17 -8.15 14.62 6.98
N LYS A 18 -7.31 14.10 6.09
CA LYS A 18 -6.64 14.92 5.07
C LYS A 18 -7.54 15.25 3.89
N LEU A 19 -8.39 14.32 3.46
CA LEU A 19 -9.45 14.62 2.50
C LEU A 19 -10.40 15.70 3.05
N LEU A 20 -10.73 15.65 4.34
CA LEU A 20 -11.64 16.60 5.00
C LEU A 20 -11.00 17.98 5.22
N GLU A 21 -9.74 18.04 5.68
CA GLU A 21 -8.96 19.28 5.78
C GLU A 21 -8.77 19.94 4.41
N ASN A 22 -8.61 19.13 3.36
CA ASN A 22 -8.61 19.53 1.96
C ASN A 22 -9.99 19.92 1.40
N LEU A 23 -11.08 19.86 2.15
CA LEU A 23 -12.37 20.40 1.69
C LEU A 23 -12.74 21.70 2.42
N VAL A 24 -12.13 21.95 3.58
CA VAL A 24 -12.57 22.99 4.52
C VAL A 24 -11.69 24.24 4.52
N VAL A 25 -10.38 24.15 4.23
CA VAL A 25 -9.45 25.29 4.32
C VAL A 25 -9.12 25.83 2.92
N GLU A 26 -9.00 27.15 2.73
CA GLU A 26 -8.73 27.79 1.42
C GLU A 26 -7.23 28.01 1.15
N ASP A 27 -6.43 28.08 2.22
CA ASP A 27 -4.97 28.31 2.19
C ASP A 27 -4.23 27.00 2.56
N ARG A 28 -3.78 26.22 1.57
CA ARG A 28 -3.24 24.86 1.79
C ARG A 28 -1.81 24.68 1.30
N THR A 29 -0.87 25.08 2.14
CA THR A 29 0.55 24.70 1.99
C THR A 29 0.86 23.53 2.93
N ILE A 30 0.88 22.31 2.41
CA ILE A 30 1.46 21.16 3.13
C ILE A 30 2.98 21.20 2.94
N SER A 31 3.72 20.98 4.03
CA SER A 31 5.18 20.86 3.92
C SER A 31 5.56 19.63 3.08
N PHE A 32 6.63 19.74 2.31
CA PHE A 32 7.15 18.64 1.48
C PHE A 32 7.35 17.34 2.29
N THR A 33 7.86 17.46 3.52
CA THR A 33 8.02 16.35 4.46
C THR A 33 6.69 15.73 4.87
N GLY A 34 5.65 16.54 5.09
CA GLY A 34 4.30 16.07 5.42
C GLY A 34 3.66 15.28 4.28
N CYS A 35 3.85 15.72 3.03
CA CYS A 35 3.39 15.00 1.84
C CYS A 35 4.12 13.65 1.69
N ILE A 36 5.46 13.63 1.77
CA ILE A 36 6.22 12.37 1.69
C ILE A 36 5.79 11.38 2.78
N MET A 37 5.62 11.84 4.02
CA MET A 37 5.20 10.99 5.12
C MET A 37 3.79 10.41 4.90
N GLN A 38 2.86 11.19 4.34
CA GLN A 38 1.53 10.71 3.99
C GLN A 38 1.56 9.68 2.87
N PHE A 39 2.31 9.94 1.80
CA PHE A 39 2.48 9.00 0.70
C PHE A 39 3.07 7.67 1.18
N PHE A 40 4.10 7.75 2.02
CA PHE A 40 4.72 6.58 2.63
C PHE A 40 3.73 5.75 3.45
N LEU A 41 2.96 6.40 4.34
CA LEU A 41 1.96 5.71 5.15
C LEU A 41 0.84 5.11 4.29
N ALA A 42 0.31 5.86 3.33
CA ALA A 42 -0.74 5.39 2.44
C ALA A 42 -0.29 4.17 1.62
N CYS A 43 0.92 4.19 1.05
CA CYS A 43 1.48 3.04 0.34
C CYS A 43 1.63 1.80 1.23
N ILE A 44 2.09 1.97 2.48
CA ILE A 44 2.20 0.83 3.41
C ILE A 44 0.81 0.22 3.61
N PHE A 45 -0.18 1.03 3.96
CA PHE A 45 -1.51 0.52 4.28
C PHE A 45 -2.18 -0.17 3.08
N VAL A 46 -2.15 0.44 1.90
CA VAL A 46 -2.75 -0.14 0.67
C VAL A 46 -2.08 -1.47 0.28
N VAL A 47 -0.74 -1.52 0.31
CA VAL A 47 -0.03 -2.77 0.01
C VAL A 47 -0.34 -3.82 1.07
N THR A 48 -0.35 -3.46 2.35
CA THR A 48 -0.69 -4.43 3.41
C THR A 48 -2.12 -4.94 3.32
N GLU A 49 -3.08 -4.09 2.98
CA GLU A 49 -4.50 -4.44 2.83
C GLU A 49 -4.69 -5.45 1.69
N THR A 50 -4.16 -5.15 0.51
CA THR A 50 -4.27 -6.02 -0.67
C THR A 50 -3.66 -7.40 -0.45
N PHE A 51 -2.48 -7.50 0.16
CA PHE A 51 -1.88 -8.78 0.50
C PHE A 51 -2.59 -9.50 1.66
N MET A 52 -3.14 -8.77 2.64
CA MET A 52 -3.97 -9.37 3.70
C MET A 52 -5.25 -9.98 3.16
N LEU A 53 -5.90 -9.34 2.17
CA LEU A 53 -7.06 -9.89 1.48
C LEU A 53 -6.70 -11.19 0.75
N ALA A 54 -5.55 -11.24 0.08
CA ALA A 54 -5.05 -12.45 -0.56
C ALA A 54 -4.76 -13.58 0.45
N VAL A 55 -4.15 -13.26 1.59
CA VAL A 55 -3.92 -14.21 2.70
C VAL A 55 -5.23 -14.74 3.25
N MET A 56 -6.26 -13.90 3.39
CA MET A 56 -7.59 -14.34 3.83
C MET A 56 -8.28 -15.25 2.81
N ALA A 57 -8.14 -14.98 1.52
CA ALA A 57 -8.66 -15.87 0.46
C ALA A 57 -7.94 -17.23 0.49
N TYR A 58 -6.63 -17.21 0.71
CA TYR A 58 -5.83 -18.43 0.85
C TYR A 58 -6.22 -19.24 2.10
N ASP A 59 -6.40 -18.58 3.25
CA ASP A 59 -6.89 -19.21 4.49
C ASP A 59 -8.23 -19.93 4.28
N ARG A 60 -9.17 -19.27 3.57
CA ARG A 60 -10.46 -19.88 3.19
C ARG A 60 -10.30 -21.08 2.27
N PHE A 61 -9.39 -21.02 1.30
CA PHE A 61 -9.09 -22.14 0.42
C PHE A 61 -8.57 -23.36 1.21
N VAL A 62 -7.60 -23.17 2.09
CA VAL A 62 -7.03 -24.28 2.88
C VAL A 62 -8.09 -24.87 3.83
N ALA A 63 -8.94 -24.04 4.44
CA ALA A 63 -10.00 -24.49 5.32
C ALA A 63 -11.05 -25.36 4.62
N VAL A 64 -11.40 -25.05 3.36
CA VAL A 64 -12.41 -25.81 2.59
C VAL A 64 -11.81 -27.08 1.98
N CYS A 65 -10.63 -26.99 1.35
CA CYS A 65 -10.06 -28.11 0.62
C CYS A 65 -9.40 -29.16 1.54
N ASN A 66 -8.95 -28.79 2.75
CA ASN A 66 -8.21 -29.70 3.64
C ASN A 66 -8.57 -29.51 5.13
N PRO A 67 -9.82 -29.76 5.57
CA PRO A 67 -10.27 -29.49 6.94
C PRO A 67 -9.51 -30.30 8.01
N LEU A 68 -9.10 -31.53 7.70
CA LEU A 68 -8.34 -32.41 8.61
C LEU A 68 -6.86 -32.02 8.76
N LEU A 69 -6.29 -31.39 7.73
CA LEU A 69 -4.91 -30.91 7.73
C LEU A 69 -4.83 -29.42 8.11
N TYR A 70 -5.95 -28.69 8.16
CA TYR A 70 -5.98 -27.27 8.48
C TYR A 70 -5.28 -26.97 9.81
N THR A 71 -5.55 -27.73 10.88
CA THR A 71 -4.88 -27.53 12.17
C THR A 71 -3.39 -27.88 12.17
N ALA A 72 -2.93 -28.74 11.25
CA ALA A 72 -1.51 -29.07 11.10
C ALA A 72 -0.77 -28.09 10.17
N VAL A 73 -1.45 -27.57 9.15
CA VAL A 73 -0.92 -26.63 8.14
C VAL A 73 -0.96 -25.20 8.67
N MET A 74 -2.08 -24.75 9.24
CA MET A 74 -2.25 -23.45 9.91
C MET A 74 -1.69 -23.49 11.34
N SER A 75 -0.41 -23.81 11.47
CA SER A 75 0.31 -23.64 12.73
C SER A 75 0.43 -22.14 13.06
N GLN A 76 0.47 -21.81 14.36
CA GLN A 76 0.64 -20.43 14.84
C GLN A 76 1.87 -19.73 14.24
N LYS A 77 2.92 -20.49 13.92
CA LYS A 77 4.10 -19.99 13.21
C LYS A 77 3.79 -19.56 11.78
N LEU A 78 3.03 -20.37 11.03
CA LEU A 78 2.64 -20.04 9.65
C LEU A 78 1.70 -18.84 9.63
N CYS A 79 0.74 -18.77 10.56
CA CYS A 79 -0.15 -17.62 10.71
C CYS A 79 0.63 -16.32 11.00
N SER A 80 1.62 -16.38 11.90
CA SER A 80 2.50 -15.23 12.16
C SER A 80 3.34 -14.81 10.94
N LEU A 81 3.76 -15.78 10.12
CA LEU A 81 4.54 -15.53 8.90
C LEU A 81 3.66 -14.95 7.79
N LEU A 82 2.44 -15.47 7.62
CA LEU A 82 1.44 -14.99 6.67
C LEU A 82 0.96 -13.58 7.00
N VAL A 83 0.95 -13.18 8.27
CA VAL A 83 0.68 -11.81 8.70
C VAL A 83 1.94 -10.94 8.53
N GLY A 84 3.10 -11.43 8.93
CA GLY A 84 4.36 -10.67 8.90
C GLY A 84 4.86 -10.36 7.48
N ALA A 85 4.64 -11.24 6.51
CA ALA A 85 5.09 -11.06 5.13
C ALA A 85 4.42 -9.87 4.41
N PRO A 86 3.08 -9.69 4.45
CA PRO A 86 2.42 -8.49 3.96
C PRO A 86 2.96 -7.20 4.59
N TYR A 87 3.16 -7.18 5.91
CA TYR A 87 3.70 -6.01 6.60
C TYR A 87 5.13 -5.69 6.18
N SER A 88 6.01 -6.70 6.13
CA SER A 88 7.40 -6.48 5.71
C SER A 88 7.50 -6.06 4.24
N TRP A 89 6.69 -6.65 3.37
CA TRP A 89 6.60 -6.29 1.96
C TRP A 89 6.07 -4.87 1.76
N GLY A 90 4.98 -4.50 2.46
CA GLY A 90 4.42 -3.15 2.42
C GLY A 90 5.42 -2.09 2.86
N ILE A 91 6.18 -2.34 3.92
CA ILE A 91 7.25 -1.46 4.40
C ILE A 91 8.38 -1.37 3.36
N ALA A 92 8.89 -2.50 2.86
CA ALA A 92 9.98 -2.51 1.90
C ALA A 92 9.61 -1.81 0.58
N CYS A 93 8.42 -2.08 0.05
CA CYS A 93 7.91 -1.48 -1.18
C CYS A 93 7.75 0.04 -1.01
N SER A 94 7.14 0.47 0.09
CA SER A 94 6.91 1.89 0.37
C SER A 94 8.21 2.65 0.63
N LEU A 95 9.17 2.05 1.34
CA LEU A 95 10.50 2.62 1.53
C LEU A 95 11.22 2.80 0.20
N THR A 96 11.17 1.79 -0.66
CA THR A 96 11.82 1.84 -1.99
C THR A 96 11.20 2.95 -2.84
N LEU A 97 9.87 3.00 -2.94
CA LEU A 97 9.15 4.03 -3.69
C LEU A 97 9.45 5.43 -3.16
N THR A 98 9.42 5.60 -1.83
CA THR A 98 9.69 6.88 -1.17
C THR A 98 11.14 7.32 -1.36
N TYR A 99 12.10 6.41 -1.27
CA TYR A 99 13.51 6.69 -1.52
C TYR A 99 13.74 7.20 -2.95
N PHE A 100 13.15 6.53 -3.94
CA PHE A 100 13.22 6.98 -5.34
C PHE A 100 12.58 8.36 -5.52
N LEU A 101 11.43 8.63 -4.89
CA LEU A 101 10.77 9.93 -4.94
C LEU A 101 11.62 11.04 -4.29
N VAL A 102 12.18 10.80 -3.10
CA VAL A 102 13.03 11.78 -2.40
C VAL A 102 14.30 12.08 -3.20
N HIS A 103 14.98 11.04 -3.70
CA HIS A 103 16.22 11.19 -4.46
C HIS A 103 16.03 12.01 -5.74
N LEU A 104 14.88 11.88 -6.40
CA LEU A 104 14.56 12.63 -7.62
C LEU A 104 14.08 14.06 -7.34
N THR A 105 13.49 14.30 -6.17
CA THR A 105 13.00 15.64 -5.78
C THR A 105 14.10 16.53 -5.20
N PHE A 106 15.17 15.95 -4.63
CA PHE A 106 16.29 16.69 -4.02
C PHE A 106 17.03 17.65 -4.98
N ARG A 107 16.71 17.63 -6.28
CA ARG A 107 17.29 18.52 -7.28
C ARG A 107 16.60 19.90 -7.40
N ARG A 108 15.46 20.15 -6.74
CA ARG A 108 14.81 21.49 -6.77
C ARG A 108 14.03 21.84 -5.49
N ASN A 109 14.20 23.11 -5.11
CA ASN A 109 13.59 23.92 -4.04
C ASN A 109 12.32 23.38 -3.33
N ASN A 110 12.33 23.50 -2.00
CA ASN A 110 11.41 22.94 -0.97
C ASN A 110 9.92 23.35 -1.01
N ILE A 111 9.36 23.78 -2.15
CA ILE A 111 7.98 24.29 -2.19
C ILE A 111 7.21 23.61 -3.32
N ILE A 112 6.37 22.62 -2.94
CA ILE A 112 5.41 21.96 -3.83
C ILE A 112 4.04 22.58 -3.60
N ASN A 113 3.59 23.42 -4.52
CA ASN A 113 2.19 23.88 -4.58
C ASN A 113 1.38 22.87 -5.40
N ASN A 114 0.91 21.78 -4.79
CA ASN A 114 -0.20 20.99 -5.34
C ASN A 114 -0.92 20.21 -4.23
N PHE A 115 -2.25 20.26 -4.31
CA PHE A 115 -3.23 20.16 -3.21
C PHE A 115 -3.67 18.75 -2.81
N VAL A 116 -3.13 17.72 -3.47
CA VAL A 116 -3.29 16.33 -3.10
C VAL A 116 -1.90 15.75 -3.22
N CYS A 117 -1.41 15.04 -2.20
CA CYS A 117 -0.18 14.27 -2.32
C CYS A 117 -0.46 13.03 -3.19
N GLU A 118 -0.92 13.29 -4.42
CA GLU A 118 -1.17 12.30 -5.43
C GLU A 118 0.18 11.96 -6.04
N PRO A 119 0.49 10.68 -6.26
CA PRO A 119 1.75 10.31 -6.88
C PRO A 119 2.04 11.04 -8.19
N THR A 120 1.00 11.40 -8.94
CA THR A 120 1.06 12.22 -10.17
C THR A 120 1.51 13.66 -9.90
N ALA A 121 1.08 14.26 -8.79
CA ALA A 121 1.47 15.61 -8.39
C ALA A 121 2.92 15.68 -7.90
N ILE A 122 3.40 14.71 -7.14
CA ILE A 122 4.81 14.63 -6.68
C ILE A 122 5.74 14.51 -7.88
N VAL A 123 5.37 13.66 -8.84
CA VAL A 123 6.10 13.43 -10.07
C VAL A 123 6.21 14.71 -10.92
N SER A 124 5.12 15.48 -11.04
CA SER A 124 5.06 16.69 -11.88
C SER A 124 5.98 17.85 -11.43
N VAL A 125 6.39 17.86 -10.16
CA VAL A 125 7.25 18.94 -9.60
C VAL A 125 8.74 18.58 -9.65
N SER A 126 9.07 17.30 -9.86
CA SER A 126 10.46 16.84 -9.97
C SER A 126 11.17 17.45 -11.18
N CYS A 127 12.46 17.77 -11.02
CA CYS A 127 13.28 18.43 -12.04
C CYS A 127 14.00 17.42 -12.97
N SER A 128 13.92 16.12 -12.66
CA SER A 128 14.31 15.01 -13.53
C SER A 128 13.08 14.44 -14.24
N ASP A 129 13.26 13.68 -15.33
CA ASP A 129 12.15 13.16 -16.12
C ASP A 129 11.07 12.48 -15.25
N PRO A 130 9.88 13.10 -15.08
CA PRO A 130 8.78 12.56 -14.26
C PRO A 130 8.35 11.16 -14.72
N TYR A 131 8.62 10.88 -15.99
CA TYR A 131 8.32 9.65 -16.68
C TYR A 131 8.88 8.41 -15.96
N ILE A 132 10.10 8.45 -15.43
CA ILE A 132 10.74 7.26 -14.81
C ILE A 132 10.05 6.91 -13.48
N SER A 133 9.84 7.89 -12.60
CA SER A 133 9.13 7.68 -11.33
C SER A 133 7.69 7.23 -11.54
N GLN A 134 6.99 7.86 -12.49
CA GLN A 134 5.62 7.51 -12.81
C GLN A 134 5.52 6.08 -13.32
N LYS A 135 6.45 5.66 -14.18
CA LYS A 135 6.51 4.29 -14.69
C LYS A 135 6.83 3.30 -13.58
N ILE A 136 7.79 3.58 -12.70
CA ILE A 136 8.13 2.69 -11.57
C ILE A 136 6.92 2.52 -10.66
N LEU A 137 6.24 3.62 -10.32
CA LEU A 137 5.07 3.55 -9.46
C LEU A 137 3.92 2.80 -10.15
N LEU A 138 3.62 3.11 -11.41
CA LEU A 138 2.54 2.46 -12.16
C LEU A 138 2.81 0.95 -12.29
N VAL A 139 4.04 0.56 -12.63
CA VAL A 139 4.45 -0.84 -12.72
C VAL A 139 4.37 -1.51 -11.34
N SER A 140 4.83 -0.86 -10.28
CA SER A 140 4.76 -1.41 -8.93
C SER A 140 3.31 -1.58 -8.45
N ALA A 141 2.46 -0.58 -8.66
CA ALA A 141 1.05 -0.62 -8.28
C ALA A 141 0.31 -1.73 -9.05
N THR A 142 0.43 -1.74 -10.39
CA THR A 142 -0.20 -2.77 -11.23
C THR A 142 0.32 -4.17 -10.91
N PHE A 143 1.60 -4.34 -10.60
CA PHE A 143 2.15 -5.63 -10.19
C PHE A 143 1.59 -6.11 -8.85
N ASN A 144 1.53 -5.25 -7.83
CA ASN A 144 0.94 -5.61 -6.54
C ASN A 144 -0.56 -5.93 -6.67
N GLU A 145 -1.29 -5.18 -7.49
CA GLU A 145 -2.70 -5.40 -7.75
C GLU A 145 -2.94 -6.70 -8.54
N ILE A 146 -2.23 -6.93 -9.65
CA ILE A 146 -2.37 -8.15 -10.45
C ILE A 146 -1.97 -9.37 -9.64
N SER A 147 -0.85 -9.32 -8.91
CA SER A 147 -0.40 -10.46 -8.11
C SER A 147 -1.41 -10.84 -7.02
N SER A 148 -1.94 -9.85 -6.28
CA SER A 148 -2.98 -10.10 -5.28
C SER A 148 -4.27 -10.64 -5.92
N LEU A 149 -4.74 -10.06 -7.03
CA LEU A 149 -5.91 -10.55 -7.77
C LEU A 149 -5.74 -11.98 -8.27
N VAL A 150 -4.57 -12.33 -8.81
CA VAL A 150 -4.28 -13.69 -9.26
C VAL A 150 -4.34 -14.67 -8.08
N ILE A 151 -3.76 -14.32 -6.93
CA ILE A 151 -3.81 -15.18 -5.73
C ILE A 151 -5.26 -15.36 -5.27
N ILE A 152 -6.04 -14.28 -5.22
CA ILE A 152 -7.45 -14.31 -4.83
C ILE A 152 -8.26 -15.18 -5.79
N LEU A 153 -8.20 -14.89 -7.09
CA LEU A 153 -8.95 -15.64 -8.12
C LEU A 153 -8.58 -17.11 -8.12
N THR A 154 -7.29 -17.44 -8.06
CA THR A 154 -6.82 -18.83 -8.01
C THR A 154 -7.37 -19.52 -6.77
N SER A 155 -7.31 -18.88 -5.60
CA SER A 155 -7.86 -19.44 -4.36
C SER A 155 -9.36 -19.71 -4.48
N TYR A 156 -10.14 -18.80 -5.06
CA TYR A 156 -11.59 -18.96 -5.23
C TYR A 156 -11.98 -19.96 -6.32
N ILE A 157 -11.23 -20.02 -7.43
CA ILE A 157 -11.45 -21.01 -8.50
C ILE A 157 -11.24 -22.42 -7.98
N PHE A 158 -10.23 -22.66 -7.13
CA PHE A 158 -10.02 -23.99 -6.57
C PHE A 158 -10.99 -24.37 -5.45
N ILE A 159 -11.75 -23.41 -4.91
CA ILE A 159 -12.82 -23.68 -3.92
C ILE A 159 -14.09 -24.21 -4.61
N PHE A 160 -14.36 -23.79 -5.86
CA PHE A 160 -15.58 -24.09 -6.60
C PHE A 160 -15.39 -25.20 -7.64
#